data_AF-A0AAV1R2I9-F1
#
_entry.id   AF-A0AAV1R2I9-F1
#
_cell.length_a   1.000
_cell.length_b   1.000
_cell.length_c   1.000
_cell.angle_alpha   90.00
_cell.angle_beta   90.00
_cell.angle_gamma   90.00
#
_symmetry.space_group_name_H-M   'P 1'
#
loop_
_entity.id
_entity.type
_entity.pdbx_description
1 polymer ?
#
loop_
_entity_poly.entity_id
_entity_poly.type
_entity_poly.pdbx_seq_one_letter_code
_entity_poly.pdbx_strand_id
1 'polypeptide(L)'
;MEEEPSTTPGSGGRTLEECEDMIRRSFRTPMVKFLREHMEKAGCGVSENFFKAVKCDKKIAGGYVRGEGIIVCSNHMNFQDDVNQVVTHELIHAYDDCRAVNLDWADCAHHACSEIRAGHLSGDCHYKRELLRGFMKLRGHEQMEVGVLLKRNPLEFSAAGHHLLSLKNM
;
A
#
# COMPACT_ATOMS: atom_id res chain seq x y z
N MET A 1 40.53 -4.72 14.55
CA MET A 1 39.39 -4.20 15.33
C MET A 1 38.22 -4.24 14.37
N GLU A 2 37.56 -5.39 14.34
CA GLU A 2 36.33 -5.60 13.58
C GLU A 2 35.20 -5.18 14.52
N GLU A 3 34.46 -4.13 14.16
CA GLU A 3 33.23 -3.75 14.86
C GLU A 3 32.09 -4.62 14.34
N GLU A 4 31.69 -5.59 15.16
CA GLU A 4 30.42 -6.31 15.05
C GLU A 4 29.26 -5.34 15.32
N PRO A 5 28.25 -5.23 14.44
CA PRO A 5 27.08 -4.42 14.73
C PRO A 5 26.15 -5.16 15.70
N SER A 6 25.99 -4.54 16.86
CA SER A 6 25.11 -4.91 17.95
C SER A 6 23.67 -5.20 17.49
N THR A 7 23.22 -6.45 17.62
CA THR A 7 21.81 -6.81 17.55
C THR A 7 21.06 -6.29 18.77
N THR A 8 20.32 -5.19 18.61
CA THR A 8 19.30 -4.76 19.58
C THR A 8 18.07 -5.68 19.48
N PRO A 9 17.65 -6.35 20.56
CA PRO A 9 16.47 -7.20 20.56
C PRO A 9 15.19 -6.34 20.69
N GLY A 10 14.44 -6.25 19.60
CA GLY A 10 13.15 -5.54 19.54
C GLY A 10 12.58 -5.44 18.13
N SER A 11 12.48 -6.56 17.40
CA SER A 11 12.02 -6.56 16.00
C SER A 11 10.64 -7.22 15.87
N GLY A 12 9.57 -6.41 15.88
CA GLY A 12 8.19 -6.86 15.61
C GLY A 12 7.86 -7.04 14.13
N GLY A 13 8.76 -7.66 13.36
CA GLY A 13 8.62 -7.88 11.91
C GLY A 13 9.45 -9.05 11.39
N ARG A 14 9.24 -9.43 10.12
CA ARG A 14 9.86 -10.58 9.44
C ARG A 14 11.21 -10.27 8.81
N THR A 15 12.04 -11.31 8.64
CA THR A 15 13.25 -11.21 7.80
C THR A 15 12.87 -10.99 6.32
N LEU A 16 13.83 -10.56 5.50
CA LEU A 16 13.60 -10.38 4.07
C LEU A 16 13.20 -11.70 3.41
N GLU A 17 13.93 -12.78 3.69
CA GLU A 17 13.68 -14.12 3.14
C GLU A 17 12.30 -14.65 3.54
N GLU A 18 11.94 -14.54 4.82
CA GLU A 18 10.59 -14.93 5.29
C GLU A 18 9.50 -14.15 4.55
N CYS A 19 9.71 -12.85 4.36
CA CYS A 19 8.74 -11.98 3.69
C CYS A 19 8.62 -12.31 2.20
N GLU A 20 9.73 -12.59 1.50
CA GLU A 20 9.69 -13.07 0.11
C GLU A 20 8.89 -14.37 -0.02
N ASP A 21 9.08 -15.31 0.90
CA ASP A 21 8.30 -16.55 0.91
C ASP A 21 6.81 -16.32 1.20
N MET A 22 6.49 -15.33 2.02
CA MET A 22 5.11 -14.89 2.23
C MET A 22 4.52 -14.25 0.96
N ILE A 23 5.30 -13.45 0.23
CA ILE A 23 4.89 -12.86 -1.06
C ILE A 23 4.63 -13.99 -2.07
N ARG A 24 5.54 -14.96 -2.20
CA ARG A 24 5.35 -16.10 -3.12
C ARG A 24 4.09 -16.91 -2.77
N ARG A 25 3.77 -17.04 -1.48
CA ARG A 25 2.53 -17.69 -1.03
C ARG A 25 1.28 -16.88 -1.37
N SER A 26 1.33 -15.56 -1.33
CA SER A 26 0.16 -14.71 -1.65
C SER A 26 -0.29 -14.85 -3.11
N PHE A 27 0.62 -15.23 -4.02
CA PHE A 27 0.29 -15.53 -5.42
C PHE A 27 -0.69 -16.70 -5.59
N ARG A 28 -0.90 -17.51 -4.54
CA ARG A 28 -1.87 -18.60 -4.56
C ARG A 28 -3.28 -18.13 -4.25
N THR A 29 -3.46 -16.92 -3.71
CA THR A 29 -4.77 -16.37 -3.36
C THR A 29 -5.59 -16.07 -4.62
N PRO A 30 -6.93 -16.28 -4.59
CA PRO A 30 -7.77 -16.09 -5.77
C PRO A 30 -7.68 -14.67 -6.38
N MET A 31 -7.64 -13.65 -5.53
CA MET A 31 -7.57 -12.25 -5.97
C MET A 31 -6.26 -11.93 -6.68
N VAL A 32 -5.12 -12.34 -6.12
CA VAL A 32 -3.81 -12.10 -6.76
C VAL A 32 -3.69 -12.86 -8.08
N LYS A 33 -4.19 -14.10 -8.17
CA LYS A 33 -4.25 -14.83 -9.44
C LYS A 33 -5.08 -14.08 -10.48
N PHE A 34 -6.30 -13.68 -10.11
CA PHE A 34 -7.21 -12.95 -10.97
C PHE A 34 -6.56 -11.66 -11.50
N LEU A 35 -5.99 -10.84 -10.62
CA LEU A 35 -5.34 -9.59 -11.01
C LEU A 35 -4.16 -9.84 -11.95
N ARG A 36 -3.27 -10.79 -11.64
CA ARG A 36 -2.11 -11.11 -12.49
C ARG A 36 -2.53 -11.59 -13.88
N GLU A 37 -3.53 -12.46 -13.97
CA GLU A 37 -4.06 -12.94 -15.26
C GLU A 37 -4.70 -11.81 -16.08
N HIS A 38 -5.42 -10.90 -15.44
CA HIS A 38 -6.05 -9.77 -16.13
C HIS A 38 -5.05 -8.67 -16.52
N MET A 39 -3.98 -8.48 -15.74
CA MET A 39 -2.85 -7.62 -16.12
C MET A 39 -2.13 -8.17 -17.35
N GLU A 40 -1.88 -9.48 -17.40
CA GLU A 40 -1.29 -10.14 -18.57
C GLU A 40 -2.14 -9.90 -19.83
N LYS A 41 -3.46 -10.14 -19.74
CA LYS A 41 -4.40 -9.89 -20.84
C LYS A 41 -4.48 -8.41 -21.24
N ALA A 42 -4.20 -7.51 -20.32
CA ALA A 42 -4.18 -6.07 -20.55
C ALA A 42 -2.89 -5.59 -21.22
N GLY A 43 -1.86 -6.44 -21.35
CA GLY A 43 -0.56 -6.10 -21.93
C GLY A 43 0.45 -5.55 -20.92
N CYS A 44 0.19 -5.70 -19.61
CA CYS A 44 1.03 -5.23 -18.53
C CYS A 44 1.38 -6.36 -17.54
N GLY A 45 1.76 -7.51 -18.10
CA GLY A 45 2.20 -8.68 -17.34
C GLY A 45 3.25 -8.34 -16.28
N VAL A 46 3.12 -8.96 -15.11
CA VAL A 46 4.04 -8.74 -13.98
C VAL A 46 4.99 -9.93 -13.86
N SER A 47 6.30 -9.65 -13.88
CA SER A 47 7.37 -10.65 -13.75
C SER A 47 7.66 -10.99 -12.29
N GLU A 48 8.54 -11.97 -12.04
CA GLU A 48 8.92 -12.36 -10.67
C GLU A 48 9.59 -11.22 -9.90
N ASN A 49 10.37 -10.38 -10.58
CA ASN A 49 11.06 -9.22 -9.98
C ASN A 49 10.13 -8.02 -9.70
N PHE A 50 8.85 -8.13 -10.07
CA PHE A 50 7.86 -7.09 -9.82
C PHE A 50 7.51 -6.95 -8.34
N PHE A 51 7.79 -7.96 -7.50
CA PHE A 51 7.50 -7.92 -6.07
C PHE A 51 8.81 -8.03 -5.28
N LYS A 52 9.05 -7.11 -4.34
CA LYS A 52 10.29 -7.06 -3.56
C LYS A 52 10.00 -6.90 -2.08
N ALA A 53 10.64 -7.72 -1.24
CA ALA A 53 10.70 -7.48 0.18
C ALA A 53 11.87 -6.52 0.49
N VAL A 54 11.63 -5.50 1.31
CA VAL A 54 12.68 -4.57 1.76
C VAL A 54 12.50 -4.26 3.24
N LYS A 55 13.53 -3.67 3.87
CA LYS A 55 13.37 -3.01 5.17
C LYS A 55 13.03 -1.55 4.94
N CYS A 56 12.05 -1.06 5.68
CA CYS A 56 11.59 0.33 5.60
C CYS A 56 11.82 1.05 6.92
N ASP A 57 12.35 2.27 6.87
CA ASP A 57 12.52 3.11 8.06
C ASP A 57 11.18 3.73 8.50
N LYS A 58 10.28 3.96 7.54
CA LYS A 58 8.94 4.49 7.77
C LYS A 58 7.99 3.37 8.12
N LYS A 59 7.03 3.64 9.01
CA LYS A 59 5.94 2.74 9.39
C LYS A 59 4.88 2.61 8.28
N ILE A 60 5.29 2.03 7.15
CA ILE A 60 4.43 1.72 6.01
C ILE A 60 4.47 0.22 5.72
N ALA A 61 3.39 -0.33 5.19
CA ALA A 61 3.26 -1.77 4.94
C ALA A 61 3.90 -2.18 3.60
N GLY A 62 3.80 -1.32 2.60
CA GLY A 62 4.32 -1.51 1.25
C GLY A 62 4.00 -0.31 0.37
N GLY A 63 4.16 -0.49 -0.95
CA GLY A 63 3.79 0.51 -1.94
C GLY A 63 4.02 0.04 -3.38
N TYR A 64 3.19 0.50 -4.30
CA TYR A 64 3.39 0.40 -5.73
C TYR A 64 4.14 1.62 -6.28
N VAL A 65 5.16 1.37 -7.09
CA VAL A 65 5.93 2.39 -7.81
C VAL A 65 5.86 2.09 -9.31
N ARG A 66 5.38 3.07 -10.09
CA ARG A 66 5.30 2.98 -11.56
C ARG A 66 6.65 2.59 -12.17
N GLY A 67 6.64 1.55 -13.00
CA GLY A 67 7.84 1.06 -13.69
C GLY A 67 8.80 0.22 -12.82
N GLU A 68 8.68 0.24 -11.50
CA GLU A 68 9.55 -0.54 -10.60
C GLU A 68 8.84 -1.76 -9.99
N GLY A 69 7.54 -1.64 -9.70
CA GLY A 69 6.72 -2.71 -9.13
C GLY A 69 6.29 -2.45 -7.69
N ILE A 70 6.06 -3.53 -6.96
CA ILE A 70 5.51 -3.56 -5.61
C ILE A 70 6.61 -3.84 -4.60
N ILE A 71 6.63 -3.02 -3.56
CA ILE A 71 7.53 -3.14 -2.42
C ILE A 71 6.71 -3.54 -1.19
N VAL A 72 7.21 -4.50 -0.41
CA VAL A 72 6.64 -4.93 0.87
C VAL A 72 7.68 -4.73 1.97
N CYS A 73 7.31 -4.02 3.03
CA CYS A 73 8.21 -3.69 4.14
C CYS A 73 8.25 -4.85 5.16
N SER A 74 9.26 -5.71 5.06
CA SER A 74 9.35 -6.97 5.84
C SER A 74 9.30 -6.74 7.35
N ASN A 75 9.93 -5.67 7.82
CA ASN A 75 10.00 -5.28 9.23
C ASN A 75 8.68 -4.76 9.82
N HIS A 76 7.63 -4.67 8.99
CA HIS A 76 6.27 -4.32 9.41
C HIS A 76 5.26 -5.45 9.18
N MET A 77 5.68 -6.59 8.63
CA MET A 77 4.84 -7.76 8.41
C MET A 77 4.92 -8.70 9.59
N ASN A 78 3.79 -9.27 10.01
CA ASN A 78 3.74 -10.24 11.10
C ASN A 78 3.08 -11.55 10.66
N PHE A 79 1.96 -11.47 9.95
CA PHE A 79 1.17 -12.62 9.53
C PHE A 79 1.06 -12.72 8.00
N GLN A 80 0.78 -13.92 7.50
CA GLN A 80 0.59 -14.15 6.06
C GLN A 80 -0.53 -13.27 5.49
N ASP A 81 -1.57 -13.01 6.28
CA ASP A 81 -2.68 -12.16 5.88
C ASP A 81 -2.26 -10.69 5.70
N ASP A 82 -1.25 -10.20 6.41
CA ASP A 82 -0.72 -8.84 6.22
C ASP A 82 -0.04 -8.74 4.85
N VAL A 83 0.77 -9.73 4.48
CA VAL A 83 1.42 -9.77 3.17
C VAL A 83 0.40 -9.99 2.05
N ASN A 84 -0.60 -10.87 2.24
CA ASN A 84 -1.66 -11.08 1.27
C ASN A 84 -2.41 -9.78 0.97
N GLN A 85 -2.71 -9.03 2.02
CA GLN A 85 -3.40 -7.75 1.93
C GLN A 85 -2.57 -6.72 1.18
N VAL A 86 -1.31 -6.48 1.59
CA VAL A 86 -0.41 -5.52 0.94
C VAL A 86 -0.22 -5.88 -0.53
N VAL A 87 0.09 -7.14 -0.84
CA VAL A 87 0.28 -7.57 -2.23
C VAL A 87 -0.99 -7.34 -3.06
N THR A 88 -2.18 -7.61 -2.50
CA THR A 88 -3.44 -7.38 -3.23
C THR A 88 -3.71 -5.89 -3.43
N HIS A 89 -3.53 -5.08 -2.38
CA HIS A 89 -3.73 -3.62 -2.41
C HIS A 89 -2.86 -2.97 -3.47
N GLU A 90 -1.55 -3.21 -3.41
CA GLU A 90 -0.59 -2.61 -4.35
C GLU A 90 -0.75 -3.16 -5.78
N LEU A 91 -1.21 -4.40 -5.94
CA LEU A 91 -1.49 -4.96 -7.26
C LEU A 91 -2.75 -4.36 -7.89
N ILE A 92 -3.71 -3.90 -7.11
CA ILE A 92 -4.84 -3.12 -7.61
C ILE A 92 -4.36 -1.77 -8.12
N HIS A 93 -3.47 -1.08 -7.39
CA HIS A 93 -2.85 0.16 -7.90
C HIS A 93 -2.10 -0.07 -9.21
N ALA A 94 -1.35 -1.16 -9.31
CA ALA A 94 -0.68 -1.53 -10.55
C ALA A 94 -1.65 -1.84 -11.69
N TYR A 95 -2.76 -2.54 -11.41
CA TYR A 95 -3.81 -2.82 -12.38
C TYR A 95 -4.50 -1.53 -12.85
N ASP A 96 -4.76 -0.60 -11.94
CA ASP A 96 -5.37 0.69 -12.23
C ASP A 96 -4.48 1.54 -13.13
N ASP A 97 -3.18 1.64 -12.82
CA ASP A 97 -2.20 2.35 -13.65
C ASP A 97 -2.08 1.72 -15.05
N CYS A 98 -2.09 0.39 -15.12
CA CYS A 98 -2.06 -0.32 -16.39
C CYS A 98 -3.30 -0.08 -17.25
N ARG A 99 -4.48 -0.07 -16.64
CA ARG A 99 -5.75 -0.07 -17.40
C ARG A 99 -6.25 1.32 -17.73
N ALA A 100 -5.93 2.31 -16.90
CA ALA A 100 -6.50 3.63 -17.01
C ALA A 100 -5.76 4.46 -18.04
N VAL A 101 -6.51 4.95 -19.05
CA VAL A 101 -5.99 5.88 -20.06
C VAL A 101 -5.74 7.28 -19.45
N ASN A 102 -6.43 7.62 -18.36
CA ASN A 102 -6.44 8.97 -17.75
C ASN A 102 -6.17 8.97 -16.23
N LEU A 103 -5.50 7.96 -15.67
CA LEU A 103 -5.15 7.99 -14.25
C LEU A 103 -3.97 8.94 -14.04
N ASP A 104 -4.25 10.03 -13.34
CA ASP A 104 -3.23 10.99 -12.91
C ASP A 104 -3.03 10.86 -11.41
N TRP A 105 -1.84 10.39 -11.00
CA TRP A 105 -1.47 10.24 -9.60
C TRP A 105 -1.24 11.58 -8.89
N ALA A 106 -1.11 12.70 -9.63
CA ALA A 106 -1.08 14.04 -9.05
C ALA A 106 -2.49 14.61 -8.78
N ASP A 107 -3.54 14.00 -9.37
CA ASP A 107 -4.91 14.37 -9.10
C ASP A 107 -5.43 13.66 -7.85
N CYS A 108 -5.81 14.44 -6.84
CA CYS A 108 -6.27 13.92 -5.56
C CYS A 108 -7.52 13.03 -5.67
N ALA A 109 -8.41 13.30 -6.62
CA ALA A 109 -9.63 12.51 -6.79
C ALA A 109 -9.32 11.16 -7.44
N HIS A 110 -8.43 11.13 -8.42
CA HIS A 110 -7.95 9.89 -9.02
C HIS A 110 -7.22 9.01 -8.01
N HIS A 111 -6.30 9.59 -7.23
CA HIS A 111 -5.60 8.86 -6.18
C HIS A 111 -6.60 8.33 -5.14
N ALA A 112 -7.49 9.16 -4.61
CA ALA A 112 -8.50 8.73 -3.63
C ALA A 112 -9.40 7.61 -4.17
N CYS A 113 -9.82 7.67 -5.44
CA CYS A 113 -10.63 6.62 -6.06
C CYS A 113 -9.88 5.28 -6.12
N SER A 114 -8.58 5.30 -6.46
CA SER A 114 -7.77 4.08 -6.50
C SER A 114 -7.57 3.50 -5.09
N GLU A 115 -7.32 4.34 -4.07
CA GLU A 115 -7.21 3.89 -2.67
C GLU A 115 -8.51 3.28 -2.13
N ILE A 116 -9.66 3.88 -2.43
CA ILE A 116 -10.97 3.34 -2.04
C ILE A 116 -11.18 1.95 -2.66
N ARG A 117 -10.87 1.80 -3.95
CA ARG A 117 -10.99 0.51 -4.65
C ARG A 117 -10.01 -0.53 -4.08
N ALA A 118 -8.75 -0.13 -3.86
CA ALA A 118 -7.72 -0.99 -3.31
C ALA A 118 -8.13 -1.48 -1.91
N GLY A 119 -8.50 -0.57 -1.00
CA GLY A 119 -8.88 -0.93 0.37
C GLY A 119 -10.17 -1.76 0.48
N HIS A 120 -11.09 -1.60 -0.47
CA HIS A 120 -12.29 -2.43 -0.53
C HIS A 120 -11.96 -3.86 -1.00
N LEU A 121 -11.23 -4.01 -2.10
CA LEU A 121 -10.99 -5.30 -2.75
C LEU A 121 -9.84 -6.10 -2.11
N SER A 122 -8.90 -5.45 -1.42
CA SER A 122 -7.83 -6.12 -0.65
C SER A 122 -8.32 -6.74 0.66
N GLY A 123 -9.51 -6.34 1.12
CA GLY A 123 -10.03 -6.70 2.44
C GLY A 123 -9.50 -5.83 3.58
N ASP A 124 -8.84 -4.70 3.29
CA ASP A 124 -8.43 -3.70 4.29
C ASP A 124 -9.59 -3.17 5.12
N CYS A 125 -10.73 -2.98 4.49
CA CYS A 125 -11.95 -2.51 5.14
C CYS A 125 -12.90 -3.66 5.56
N HIS A 126 -12.45 -4.92 5.55
CA HIS A 126 -13.31 -6.06 5.88
C HIS A 126 -13.76 -5.99 7.35
N TYR A 127 -15.06 -6.17 7.61
CA TYR A 127 -15.68 -6.04 8.95
C TYR A 127 -14.93 -6.78 10.07
N LYS A 128 -14.45 -8.01 9.80
CA LYS A 128 -13.64 -8.78 10.77
C LYS A 128 -12.36 -8.07 11.21
N ARG A 129 -11.68 -7.36 10.31
CA ARG A 129 -10.45 -6.60 10.60
C ARG A 129 -10.76 -5.27 11.27
N GLU A 130 -11.83 -4.60 10.86
CA GLU A 130 -12.32 -3.38 11.52
C GLU A 130 -12.78 -3.65 12.96
N LEU A 131 -13.45 -4.78 13.20
CA LEU A 131 -13.79 -5.25 14.54
C LEU A 131 -12.52 -5.52 15.38
N LEU A 132 -11.49 -6.14 14.80
CA LEU A 132 -10.20 -6.38 15.46
C LEU A 132 -9.41 -5.09 15.71
N ARG A 133 -9.60 -4.06 14.87
CA ARG A 133 -9.08 -2.69 15.05
C ARG A 133 -9.91 -1.85 16.04
N GLY A 134 -10.98 -2.42 16.62
CA GLY A 134 -11.81 -1.78 17.63
C GLY A 134 -12.97 -0.92 17.10
N PHE A 135 -13.23 -0.96 15.78
CA PHE A 135 -14.34 -0.25 15.17
C PHE A 135 -15.60 -1.15 15.15
N MET A 136 -16.52 -0.92 16.11
CA MET A 136 -17.76 -1.69 16.29
C MET A 136 -19.00 -1.06 15.64
N LYS A 137 -18.85 -0.18 14.63
CA LYS A 137 -20.01 0.47 13.99
C LYS A 137 -20.62 -0.45 12.93
N LEU A 138 -21.76 -1.09 13.24
CA LEU A 138 -22.51 -1.94 12.30
C LEU A 138 -23.09 -1.18 11.07
N ARG A 139 -23.25 0.15 11.13
CA ARG A 139 -23.69 0.96 9.99
C ARG A 139 -22.48 1.55 9.24
N GLY A 140 -22.45 1.35 7.93
CA GLY A 140 -21.42 1.89 7.04
C GLY A 140 -20.35 0.89 6.57
N HIS A 141 -20.39 -0.36 7.03
CA HIS A 141 -19.64 -1.42 6.34
C HIS A 141 -20.26 -1.62 4.96
N GLU A 142 -19.44 -1.46 3.92
CA GLU A 142 -19.84 -1.61 2.52
C GLU A 142 -20.81 -0.55 1.95
N GLN A 143 -21.20 0.48 2.73
CA GLN A 143 -22.03 1.58 2.21
C GLN A 143 -21.20 2.85 2.09
N MET A 144 -20.72 3.15 0.88
CA MET A 144 -20.33 4.49 0.52
C MET A 144 -21.58 5.37 0.43
N GLU A 145 -21.92 6.06 1.51
CA GLU A 145 -22.52 7.38 1.36
C GLU A 145 -21.37 8.40 1.34
N VAL A 146 -21.18 9.02 0.19
CA VAL A 146 -20.27 10.15 -0.06
C VAL A 146 -20.75 11.35 0.77
N GLY A 147 -20.43 11.37 2.06
CA GLY A 147 -20.95 12.40 2.97
C GLY A 147 -19.99 12.86 4.08
N VAL A 148 -18.85 12.21 4.28
CA VAL A 148 -17.97 12.50 5.45
C VAL A 148 -16.57 13.00 5.06
N LEU A 149 -16.22 13.06 3.77
CA LEU A 149 -14.99 13.73 3.30
C LEU A 149 -15.20 15.21 2.93
N LEU A 150 -16.27 15.85 3.40
CA LEU A 150 -16.50 17.30 3.26
C LEU A 150 -16.67 17.99 4.62
N LYS A 151 -16.02 17.49 5.68
CA LYS A 151 -15.95 18.16 6.99
C LYS A 151 -14.52 18.37 7.51
N ARG A 152 -13.54 18.48 6.61
CA ARG A 152 -12.28 19.16 6.95
C ARG A 152 -12.11 20.33 5.99
N ASN A 153 -12.10 21.53 6.57
CA ASN A 153 -11.93 22.79 5.87
C ASN A 153 -10.60 22.77 5.10
N PRO A 154 -10.56 23.08 3.79
CA PRO A 154 -9.33 23.15 3.00
C PRO A 154 -8.33 24.26 3.41
N LEU A 155 -8.64 25.06 4.43
CA LEU A 155 -7.91 26.29 4.75
C LEU A 155 -6.87 26.15 5.89
N GLU A 156 -6.72 25.00 6.53
CA GLU A 156 -5.75 24.82 7.63
C GLU A 156 -4.42 24.15 7.22
N PHE A 157 -4.21 23.80 5.95
CA PHE A 157 -2.93 23.27 5.47
C PHE A 157 -1.96 24.32 4.90
N SER A 158 -2.30 25.62 4.97
CA SER A 158 -1.50 26.72 4.41
C SER A 158 -0.61 27.45 5.44
N ALA A 159 -0.03 26.74 6.41
CA ALA A 159 0.83 27.38 7.44
C ALA A 159 2.15 26.66 7.76
N ALA A 160 2.66 25.80 6.88
CA ALA A 160 3.97 25.15 7.08
C ALA A 160 4.83 25.01 5.81
N GLY A 161 4.66 25.92 4.83
CA GLY A 161 5.41 25.91 3.56
C GLY A 161 6.16 27.21 3.22
N HIS A 162 6.13 28.23 4.09
CA HIS A 162 6.79 29.52 3.85
C HIS A 162 7.90 29.77 4.87
N HIS A 163 8.95 28.95 4.87
CA HIS A 163 10.22 29.34 5.49
C HIS A 163 11.46 28.59 4.95
N LEU A 164 11.54 28.38 3.63
CA LEU A 164 12.82 27.98 3.02
C LEU A 164 12.95 28.40 1.55
N LEU A 165 12.65 29.66 1.26
CA LEU A 165 13.05 30.33 0.01
C LEU A 165 13.60 31.72 0.37
N SER A 166 14.79 31.73 0.97
CA SER A 166 15.69 32.87 0.94
C SER A 166 17.12 32.34 1.08
N LEU A 167 18.04 32.87 0.27
CA LEU A 167 19.47 32.52 0.16
C LEU A 167 19.82 31.36 -0.78
N LYS A 168 19.49 31.55 -2.07
CA LYS A 168 20.38 31.19 -3.19
C LYS A 168 20.01 32.04 -4.40
N ASN A 169 20.39 33.32 -4.33
CA ASN A 169 20.86 34.18 -5.43
C ASN A 169 20.70 35.66 -5.01
N MET A 170 21.84 36.36 -4.96
CA MET A 170 22.11 37.73 -4.49
C MET A 170 22.38 37.85 -2.99
#